data_AF-A0A6P1A3E8-F1
#
_entry.id   AF-A0A6P1A3E8-F1
#
_cell.length_a   1.000
_cell.length_b   1.000
_cell.length_c   1.000
_cell.angle_alpha   90.00
_cell.angle_beta   90.00
_cell.angle_gamma   90.00
#
_symmetry.space_group_name_H-M   'P 1'
#
loop_
_entity.id
_entity.type
_entity.pdbx_description
1 polymer ?
#
loop_
_entity_poly.entity_id
_entity_poly.type
_entity_poly.pdbx_seq_one_letter_code
_entity_poly.pdbx_strand_id
1 'polypeptide(L)'
;MTTLVFVHGTGVRQAAYEQTFRIVEGFVTKQRPDITVVPCFWGEQFGSKLNAKGASIPLYDATLALDQGEEEEQEIILWEQLYQNPLYELGLLSLQPKTGGDSNPFGEQPGDQLHDRLLALTPTGELQEKLQAAGIAEGFDQARRHVTSSTVYQDVLNQVSDSDSDCYDTIARAIIAQAMFDCQHHNHDFIFPNPELRDQLVELLSNALGKEEDLGLGDWIQKPLSLLAGPATAWVRNKRGAITEANTPTPGDILLYQSRGQQIRNFIQKTIKEAEPPVVILAHSLGGIACVDLLVTQPMAQVTLLITVGSQAPFLYEI
;
A
#
# COMPACT_ATOMS: atom_id res chain seq x y z
N MET A 1 -1.51 26.19 42.04
CA MET A 1 -1.37 26.32 40.57
C MET A 1 -2.17 25.17 39.96
N THR A 2 -2.77 25.26 38.78
CA THR A 2 -3.53 24.10 38.22
C THR A 2 -2.61 23.29 37.32
N THR A 3 -2.59 21.97 37.45
CA THR A 3 -1.82 21.10 36.54
C THR A 3 -2.73 20.45 35.52
N LEU A 4 -2.40 20.60 34.23
CA LEU A 4 -3.03 19.88 33.13
C LEU A 4 -2.17 18.67 32.76
N VAL A 5 -2.63 17.46 33.07
CA VAL A 5 -1.97 16.23 32.61
C VAL A 5 -2.48 15.87 31.22
N PHE A 6 -1.60 15.87 30.23
CA PHE A 6 -1.92 15.46 28.87
C PHE A 6 -1.66 13.97 28.68
N VAL A 7 -2.71 13.21 28.37
CA VAL A 7 -2.67 11.75 28.15
C VAL A 7 -3.04 11.44 26.71
N HIS A 8 -2.10 10.95 25.93
CA HIS A 8 -2.39 10.47 24.57
C HIS A 8 -2.82 8.99 24.60
N GLY A 9 -3.63 8.58 23.62
CA GLY A 9 -4.23 7.24 23.59
C GLY A 9 -3.44 6.16 22.88
N THR A 10 -2.39 6.52 22.18
CA THR A 10 -1.56 5.54 21.48
C THR A 10 -0.12 5.74 21.89
N GLY A 11 0.66 4.66 21.88
CA GLY A 11 2.11 4.63 21.83
C GLY A 11 2.65 5.15 20.51
N VAL A 12 2.13 6.31 20.08
CA VAL A 12 2.73 7.11 19.02
C VAL A 12 4.22 7.23 19.29
N ARG A 13 5.01 7.14 18.22
CA ARG A 13 6.45 7.37 18.30
C ARG A 13 6.70 8.70 19.00
N GLN A 14 7.72 8.73 19.85
CA GLN A 14 8.05 9.86 20.73
C GLN A 14 7.94 11.22 20.02
N ALA A 15 8.43 11.33 18.78
CA ALA A 15 8.35 12.55 17.97
C ALA A 15 6.91 13.07 17.75
N ALA A 16 5.95 12.20 17.43
CA ALA A 16 4.55 12.59 17.18
C ALA A 16 3.82 12.96 18.49
N TYR A 17 4.13 12.25 19.58
CA TYR A 17 3.66 12.62 20.91
C TYR A 17 4.17 14.01 21.30
N GLU A 18 5.47 14.25 21.18
CA GLU A 18 6.11 15.53 21.52
C GLU A 18 5.56 16.67 20.68
N GLN A 19 5.33 16.46 19.37
CA GLN A 19 4.73 17.49 18.51
C GLN A 19 3.34 17.88 19.01
N THR A 20 2.49 16.90 19.34
CA THR A 20 1.14 17.14 19.85
C THR A 20 1.20 17.82 21.22
N PHE A 21 2.08 17.36 22.10
CA PHE A 21 2.30 17.94 23.42
C PHE A 21 2.72 19.42 23.31
N ARG A 22 3.69 19.75 22.45
CA ARG A 22 4.13 21.14 22.23
C ARG A 22 3.00 22.04 21.73
N ILE A 23 2.12 21.51 20.87
CA ILE A 23 0.95 22.27 20.40
C ILE A 23 0.00 22.56 21.58
N VAL A 24 -0.34 21.53 22.36
CA VAL A 24 -1.22 21.66 23.54
C VAL A 24 -0.61 22.62 24.55
N GLU A 25 0.65 22.43 24.92
CA GLU A 25 1.40 23.28 25.85
C GLU A 25 1.45 24.73 25.35
N GLY A 26 1.74 24.94 24.07
CA GLY A 26 1.78 26.27 23.47
C GLY A 26 0.42 26.99 23.53
N PHE A 27 -0.68 26.29 23.21
CA PHE A 27 -2.01 26.87 23.31
C PHE A 27 -2.43 27.16 24.75
N VAL A 28 -2.19 26.23 25.67
CA VAL A 28 -2.55 26.38 27.09
C VAL A 28 -1.75 27.50 27.71
N THR A 29 -0.42 27.51 27.54
CA THR A 29 0.45 28.55 28.11
C THR A 29 0.09 29.94 27.58
N LYS A 30 -0.26 30.05 26.29
CA LYS A 30 -0.68 31.32 25.68
C LYS A 30 -2.00 31.85 26.24
N GLN A 31 -2.97 30.98 26.51
CA GLN A 31 -4.31 31.38 26.97
C GLN A 31 -4.43 31.44 28.50
N ARG A 32 -3.66 30.60 29.19
CA ARG A 32 -3.72 30.29 30.63
C ARG A 32 -2.31 30.01 31.17
N PRO A 33 -1.48 31.05 31.35
CA PRO A 33 -0.11 30.91 31.85
C PRO A 33 -0.03 30.44 33.32
N ASP A 34 -1.17 30.44 34.03
CA ASP A 34 -1.32 29.91 35.39
C ASP A 34 -1.46 28.38 35.45
N ILE A 35 -1.56 27.72 34.29
CA ILE A 35 -1.67 26.26 34.17
C ILE A 35 -0.34 25.65 33.72
N THR A 36 0.16 24.67 34.46
CA THR A 36 1.33 23.87 34.06
C THR A 36 0.86 22.65 33.30
N VAL A 37 1.41 22.40 32.11
CA VAL A 37 1.09 21.19 31.33
C VAL A 37 2.15 20.12 31.60
N VAL A 38 1.71 18.93 31.98
CA VAL A 38 2.59 17.78 32.28
C VAL A 38 2.34 16.65 31.28
N PRO A 39 3.38 16.09 30.65
CA PRO A 39 3.22 14.99 29.71
C PRO A 39 3.00 13.65 30.45
N CYS A 40 2.08 12.83 29.94
CA CYS A 40 1.92 11.43 30.34
C CYS A 40 2.19 10.50 29.15
N PHE A 41 3.49 10.28 28.84
CA PHE A 41 3.92 9.45 27.72
C PHE A 41 4.15 7.99 28.12
N TRP A 42 3.07 7.22 28.28
CA TRP A 42 3.16 5.79 28.61
C TRP A 42 3.61 4.90 27.42
N GLY A 43 3.54 5.45 26.20
CA GLY A 43 3.74 4.74 24.94
C GLY A 43 5.11 4.09 24.77
N GLU A 44 6.18 4.71 25.25
CA GLU A 44 7.53 4.15 25.15
C GLU A 44 7.71 2.86 25.96
N GLN A 45 7.19 2.87 27.19
CA GLN A 45 7.40 1.78 28.14
C GLN A 45 6.37 0.65 27.95
N PHE A 46 5.11 1.00 27.67
CA PHE A 46 3.97 0.07 27.67
C PHE A 46 3.23 -0.01 26.34
N GLY A 47 3.63 0.77 25.34
CA GLY A 47 3.09 0.65 23.99
C GLY A 47 3.51 -0.65 23.31
N SER A 48 2.74 -1.02 22.30
CA SER A 48 2.98 -2.17 21.45
C SER A 48 4.28 -2.00 20.65
N LYS A 49 5.07 -3.06 20.62
CA LYS A 49 6.34 -3.13 19.90
C LYS A 49 6.57 -4.53 19.36
N LEU A 50 7.36 -4.63 18.29
CA LEU A 50 7.82 -5.92 17.76
C LEU A 50 8.88 -6.52 18.68
N ASN A 51 8.46 -7.20 19.74
CA ASN A 51 9.37 -7.80 20.73
C ASN A 51 10.33 -8.82 20.10
N ALA A 52 9.90 -9.51 19.03
CA ALA A 52 10.71 -10.44 18.25
C ALA A 52 11.38 -9.79 17.03
N LYS A 53 11.48 -8.45 16.99
CA LYS A 53 12.14 -7.68 15.92
C LYS A 53 11.68 -8.08 14.50
N GLY A 54 10.39 -8.28 14.31
CA GLY A 54 9.84 -8.63 13.00
C GLY A 54 10.05 -10.09 12.58
N ALA A 55 10.48 -11.00 13.46
CA ALA A 55 10.65 -12.43 13.11
C ALA A 55 9.37 -13.12 12.58
N SER A 56 8.19 -12.59 12.93
CA SER A 56 6.90 -13.07 12.41
C SER A 56 6.47 -12.36 11.12
N ILE A 57 7.28 -11.44 10.61
CA ILE A 57 7.05 -10.68 9.38
C ILE A 57 7.94 -11.31 8.31
N PRO A 58 7.37 -12.01 7.32
CA PRO A 58 8.15 -12.59 6.24
C PRO A 58 9.05 -11.54 5.58
N LEU A 59 10.32 -11.88 5.37
CA LEU A 59 11.34 -11.07 4.68
C LEU A 59 11.71 -9.73 5.37
N TYR A 60 11.49 -9.58 6.69
CA TYR A 60 11.78 -8.32 7.42
C TYR A 60 13.20 -7.76 7.17
N ASP A 61 14.23 -8.61 7.26
CA ASP A 61 15.63 -8.18 7.10
C ASP A 61 16.03 -7.85 5.66
N ALA A 62 15.33 -8.42 4.67
CA ALA A 62 15.58 -8.13 3.25
C ALA A 62 15.21 -6.68 2.88
N THR A 63 14.31 -6.05 3.64
CA THR A 63 13.78 -4.71 3.35
C THR A 63 14.67 -3.54 3.80
N LEU A 64 15.79 -3.79 4.49
CA LEU A 64 16.72 -2.75 4.95
C LEU A 64 17.87 -2.47 3.97
N ALA A 65 18.05 -3.30 2.94
CA ALA A 65 19.25 -3.34 2.11
C ALA A 65 18.99 -3.12 0.61
N LEU A 66 17.96 -2.35 0.25
CA LEU A 66 17.53 -2.17 -1.14
C LEU A 66 18.02 -0.82 -1.70
N ASP A 67 19.22 -0.82 -2.27
CA ASP A 67 19.65 0.23 -3.22
C ASP A 67 20.03 -0.39 -4.59
N GLN A 68 19.91 -1.73 -4.74
CA GLN A 68 20.23 -2.47 -5.97
C GLN A 68 19.30 -3.65 -6.29
N GLY A 69 18.28 -3.94 -5.45
CA GLY A 69 17.32 -5.04 -5.64
C GLY A 69 15.90 -4.59 -6.04
N GLU A 70 15.70 -3.30 -6.32
CA GLU A 70 14.37 -2.70 -6.50
C GLU A 70 13.66 -3.15 -7.80
N GLU A 71 14.39 -3.52 -8.85
CA GLU A 71 13.81 -3.83 -10.16
C GLU A 71 13.23 -5.26 -10.21
N GLU A 72 13.99 -6.26 -9.76
CA GLU A 72 13.52 -7.65 -9.67
C GLU A 72 12.31 -7.79 -8.73
N GLU A 73 12.30 -7.06 -7.61
CA GLU A 73 11.19 -7.09 -6.65
C GLU A 73 9.91 -6.44 -7.21
N GLN A 74 10.03 -5.40 -8.04
CA GLN A 74 8.87 -4.74 -8.64
C GLN A 74 8.21 -5.61 -9.70
N GLU A 75 8.99 -6.34 -10.49
CA GLU A 75 8.48 -7.28 -11.48
C GLU A 75 7.71 -8.44 -10.81
N ILE A 76 8.23 -8.98 -9.70
CA ILE A 76 7.54 -10.00 -8.91
C ILE A 76 6.17 -9.50 -8.42
N ILE A 77 6.10 -8.24 -7.96
CA ILE A 77 4.84 -7.61 -7.49
C ILE A 77 3.85 -7.46 -8.64
N LEU A 78 4.31 -6.99 -9.81
CA LEU A 78 3.47 -6.81 -11.00
C LEU A 78 2.81 -8.13 -11.39
N TRP A 79 3.61 -9.18 -11.52
CA TRP A 79 3.10 -10.49 -11.94
C TRP A 79 2.14 -11.10 -10.91
N GLU A 80 2.36 -10.87 -9.61
CA GLU A 80 1.40 -11.29 -8.59
C GLU A 80 0.02 -10.63 -8.75
N GLN A 81 -0.03 -9.38 -9.22
CA GLN A 81 -1.31 -8.72 -9.57
C GLN A 81 -1.90 -9.30 -10.86
N LEU A 82 -1.08 -9.50 -11.89
CA LEU A 82 -1.53 -10.04 -13.18
C LEU A 82 -2.10 -11.46 -13.08
N TYR A 83 -1.56 -12.29 -12.19
CA TYR A 83 -2.11 -13.63 -11.91
C TYR A 83 -3.52 -13.59 -11.29
N GLN A 84 -3.89 -12.49 -10.62
CA GLN A 84 -5.22 -12.31 -10.04
C GLN A 84 -6.16 -11.56 -10.98
N ASN A 85 -5.62 -10.58 -11.71
CA ASN A 85 -6.34 -9.74 -12.64
C ASN A 85 -5.46 -9.44 -13.87
N PRO A 86 -5.63 -10.19 -14.97
CA PRO A 86 -4.85 -10.00 -16.20
C PRO A 86 -4.94 -8.59 -16.81
N LEU A 87 -6.01 -7.83 -16.53
CA LEU A 87 -6.21 -6.48 -17.05
C LEU A 87 -5.68 -5.38 -16.12
N TYR A 88 -4.99 -5.74 -15.03
CA TYR A 88 -4.57 -4.80 -13.99
C TYR A 88 -3.72 -3.64 -14.55
N GLU A 89 -2.69 -3.93 -15.33
CA GLU A 89 -1.76 -2.94 -15.85
C GLU A 89 -2.42 -2.05 -16.93
N LEU A 90 -3.25 -2.64 -17.81
CA LEU A 90 -4.09 -1.89 -18.74
C LEU A 90 -5.05 -0.93 -18.00
N GLY A 91 -5.57 -1.37 -16.85
CA GLY A 91 -6.43 -0.55 -15.99
C GLY A 91 -5.70 0.69 -15.49
N LEU A 92 -4.45 0.55 -15.07
CA LEU A 92 -3.64 1.68 -14.64
C LEU A 92 -3.30 2.62 -15.80
N LEU A 93 -2.94 2.08 -16.97
CA LEU A 93 -2.71 2.87 -18.19
C LEU A 93 -3.93 3.69 -18.57
N SER A 94 -5.13 3.09 -18.55
CA SER A 94 -6.37 3.75 -18.96
C SER A 94 -6.71 5.00 -18.14
N LEU A 95 -6.18 5.11 -16.91
CA LEU A 95 -6.39 6.23 -15.99
C LEU A 95 -5.39 7.39 -16.21
N GLN A 96 -4.37 7.23 -17.05
CA GLN A 96 -3.42 8.29 -17.29
C GLN A 96 -4.05 9.46 -18.06
N PRO A 97 -3.68 10.72 -17.75
CA PRO A 97 -4.15 11.85 -18.53
C PRO A 97 -3.60 11.77 -19.94
N LYS A 98 -4.45 11.99 -20.95
CA LYS A 98 -4.02 12.07 -22.36
C LYS A 98 -2.89 13.10 -22.51
N THR A 99 -1.68 12.63 -22.75
CA THR A 99 -0.56 13.47 -23.15
C THR A 99 -0.76 13.81 -24.62
N GLY A 100 -1.28 15.01 -24.88
CA GLY A 100 -1.73 15.41 -26.21
C GLY A 100 -0.63 15.31 -27.27
N GLY A 101 -0.90 14.52 -28.31
CA GLY A 101 -0.39 14.70 -29.65
C GLY A 101 -1.57 15.05 -30.57
N ASP A 102 -1.35 15.94 -31.54
CA ASP A 102 -2.35 16.32 -32.53
C ASP A 102 -2.74 15.09 -33.37
N SER A 103 -3.76 14.34 -32.91
CA SER A 103 -4.38 13.27 -33.67
C SER A 103 -5.03 13.89 -34.91
N ASN A 104 -4.54 13.54 -36.09
CA ASN A 104 -5.21 13.89 -37.33
C ASN A 104 -6.58 13.16 -37.34
N PRO A 105 -7.72 13.87 -37.25
CA PRO A 105 -9.04 13.23 -37.16
C PRO A 105 -9.46 12.50 -38.45
N PHE A 106 -8.64 12.57 -39.50
CA PHE A 106 -8.86 11.91 -40.80
C PHE A 106 -7.76 10.90 -41.16
N GLY A 107 -6.78 10.68 -40.28
CA GLY A 107 -5.73 9.66 -40.44
C GLY A 107 -6.03 8.39 -39.65
N GLU A 108 -5.44 7.28 -40.08
CA GLU A 108 -5.40 6.04 -39.28
C GLU A 108 -4.64 6.31 -37.97
N GLN A 109 -5.23 5.98 -36.83
CA GLN A 109 -4.60 6.25 -35.54
C GLN A 109 -3.58 5.16 -35.21
N PRO A 110 -2.53 5.45 -34.43
CA PRO A 110 -1.56 4.44 -33.98
C PRO A 110 -2.23 3.27 -33.25
N GLY A 111 -3.28 3.57 -32.47
CA GLY A 111 -4.12 2.55 -31.82
C GLY A 111 -4.86 1.63 -32.80
N ASP A 112 -5.32 2.16 -33.95
CA ASP A 112 -6.01 1.35 -34.98
C ASP A 112 -5.01 0.36 -35.64
N GLN A 113 -3.80 0.81 -35.96
CA GLN A 113 -2.76 -0.04 -36.52
C GLN A 113 -2.33 -1.14 -35.55
N LEU A 114 -2.16 -0.81 -34.27
CA LEU A 114 -1.88 -1.78 -33.22
C LEU A 114 -3.02 -2.80 -33.07
N HIS A 115 -4.27 -2.34 -33.10
CA HIS A 115 -5.44 -3.22 -33.04
C HIS A 115 -5.49 -4.19 -34.22
N ASP A 116 -5.30 -3.70 -35.43
CA ASP A 116 -5.32 -4.51 -36.66
C ASP A 116 -4.19 -5.55 -36.67
N ARG A 117 -2.97 -5.16 -36.26
CA ARG A 117 -1.85 -6.10 -36.08
C ARG A 117 -2.19 -7.18 -35.07
N LEU A 118 -2.77 -6.80 -33.94
CA LEU A 118 -3.15 -7.74 -32.89
C LEU A 118 -4.23 -8.71 -33.38
N LEU A 119 -5.22 -8.26 -34.17
CA LEU A 119 -6.26 -9.11 -34.76
C LEU A 119 -5.71 -10.04 -35.85
N ALA A 120 -4.77 -9.57 -36.67
CA ALA A 120 -4.12 -10.36 -37.70
C ALA A 120 -3.07 -11.34 -37.15
N LEU A 121 -2.61 -11.15 -35.91
CA LEU A 121 -1.57 -11.97 -35.30
C LEU A 121 -1.96 -13.45 -35.26
N THR A 122 -1.19 -14.26 -35.99
CA THR A 122 -1.23 -15.72 -35.91
C THR A 122 0.12 -16.18 -35.38
N PRO A 123 0.21 -16.77 -34.17
CA PRO A 123 1.47 -17.24 -33.63
C PRO A 123 2.13 -18.27 -34.56
N THR A 124 3.37 -18.02 -34.94
CA THR A 124 4.18 -18.91 -35.78
C THR A 124 5.64 -18.90 -35.30
N GLY A 125 6.44 -19.87 -35.75
CA GLY A 125 7.86 -19.96 -35.38
C GLY A 125 8.08 -20.05 -33.86
N GLU A 126 9.04 -19.28 -33.36
CA GLU A 126 9.47 -19.32 -31.96
C GLU A 126 8.34 -18.97 -30.97
N LEU A 127 7.46 -18.03 -31.30
CA LEU A 127 6.31 -17.67 -30.45
C LEU A 127 5.37 -18.88 -30.27
N GLN A 128 5.07 -19.60 -31.35
CA GLN A 128 4.21 -20.79 -31.29
C GLN A 128 4.86 -21.92 -30.49
N GLU A 129 6.17 -22.13 -30.64
CA GLU A 129 6.91 -23.15 -29.90
C GLU A 129 6.92 -22.86 -28.39
N LYS A 130 7.16 -21.60 -27.99
CA LYS A 130 7.13 -21.21 -26.56
C LYS A 130 5.72 -21.27 -25.99
N LEU A 131 4.68 -20.90 -26.75
CA LEU A 131 3.29 -21.03 -26.30
C LEU A 131 2.91 -22.49 -26.04
N GLN A 132 3.42 -23.42 -26.86
CA GLN A 132 3.24 -24.86 -26.65
C GLN A 132 4.02 -25.35 -25.43
N ALA A 133 5.28 -24.94 -25.28
CA ALA A 133 6.10 -25.30 -24.13
C ALA A 133 5.50 -24.78 -22.80
N ALA A 134 4.85 -23.62 -22.83
CA ALA A 134 4.13 -23.05 -21.70
C ALA A 134 2.73 -23.67 -21.49
N GLY A 135 2.26 -24.52 -22.40
CA GLY A 135 0.94 -25.17 -22.32
C GLY A 135 -0.26 -24.26 -22.57
N ILE A 136 -0.05 -23.02 -23.02
CA ILE A 136 -1.11 -22.01 -23.21
C ILE A 136 -1.50 -21.80 -24.68
N ALA A 137 -0.89 -22.53 -25.62
CA ALA A 137 -1.12 -22.38 -27.06
C ALA A 137 -2.59 -22.52 -27.47
N GLU A 138 -3.32 -23.49 -26.92
CA GLU A 138 -4.73 -23.72 -27.27
C GLU A 138 -5.65 -22.58 -26.78
N GLY A 139 -5.34 -21.99 -25.62
CA GLY A 139 -6.10 -20.90 -25.02
C GLY A 139 -5.71 -19.50 -25.50
N PHE A 140 -4.60 -19.36 -26.23
CA PHE A 140 -4.03 -18.06 -26.58
C PHE A 140 -4.99 -17.15 -27.36
N ASP A 141 -5.67 -17.68 -28.39
CA ASP A 141 -6.61 -16.88 -29.18
C ASP A 141 -7.84 -16.42 -28.36
N GLN A 142 -8.30 -17.27 -27.42
CA GLN A 142 -9.38 -16.91 -26.51
C GLN A 142 -8.94 -15.80 -25.56
N ALA A 143 -7.75 -15.91 -24.98
CA ALA A 143 -7.18 -14.91 -24.10
C ALA A 143 -7.00 -13.56 -24.81
N ARG A 144 -6.48 -13.58 -26.04
CA ARG A 144 -6.39 -12.40 -26.91
C ARG A 144 -7.75 -11.74 -27.07
N ARG A 145 -8.79 -12.51 -27.40
CA ARG A 145 -10.17 -12.00 -27.55
C ARG A 145 -10.75 -11.44 -26.25
N HIS A 146 -10.48 -12.08 -25.11
CA HIS A 146 -10.90 -11.55 -23.81
C HIS A 146 -10.30 -10.17 -23.55
N VAL A 147 -8.98 -10.00 -23.75
CA VAL A 147 -8.32 -8.72 -23.58
C VAL A 147 -8.86 -7.67 -24.57
N THR A 148 -8.95 -7.98 -25.86
CA THR A 148 -9.40 -7.00 -26.88
C THR A 148 -10.86 -6.60 -26.78
N SER A 149 -11.70 -7.46 -26.19
CA SER A 149 -13.11 -7.16 -25.91
C SER A 149 -13.33 -6.30 -24.65
N SER A 150 -12.30 -6.07 -23.84
CA SER A 150 -12.42 -5.31 -22.59
C SER A 150 -12.53 -3.80 -22.84
N THR A 151 -13.32 -3.11 -22.02
CA THR A 151 -13.45 -1.64 -22.09
C THR A 151 -12.12 -0.95 -21.81
N VAL A 152 -11.34 -1.50 -20.88
CA VAL A 152 -10.03 -0.99 -20.48
C VAL A 152 -9.05 -1.01 -21.63
N TYR A 153 -9.03 -2.08 -22.44
CA TYR A 153 -8.21 -2.15 -23.65
C TYR A 153 -8.59 -1.05 -24.66
N GLN A 154 -9.88 -0.83 -24.87
CA GLN A 154 -10.36 0.24 -25.77
C GLN A 154 -9.94 1.63 -25.26
N ASP A 155 -10.01 1.85 -23.95
CA ASP A 155 -9.56 3.11 -23.33
C ASP A 155 -8.06 3.31 -23.52
N VAL A 156 -7.25 2.26 -23.43
CA VAL A 156 -5.79 2.31 -23.69
C VAL A 156 -5.50 2.57 -25.17
N LEU A 157 -6.17 1.89 -26.10
CA LEU A 157 -5.99 2.12 -27.55
C LEU A 157 -6.21 3.58 -27.94
N ASN A 158 -7.23 4.22 -27.35
CA ASN A 158 -7.56 5.63 -27.59
C ASN A 158 -6.53 6.63 -27.02
N GLN A 159 -5.48 6.14 -26.36
CA GLN A 159 -4.42 6.91 -25.73
C GLN A 159 -3.04 6.64 -26.33
N VAL A 160 -2.90 5.62 -27.19
CA VAL A 160 -1.63 5.21 -27.80
C VAL A 160 -1.10 6.29 -28.74
N SER A 161 0.16 6.67 -28.56
CA SER A 161 0.94 7.48 -29.50
C SER A 161 2.04 6.67 -30.17
N ASP A 162 2.56 7.15 -31.31
CA ASP A 162 3.64 6.49 -32.07
C ASP A 162 4.93 6.26 -31.27
N SER A 163 5.12 6.95 -30.13
CA SER A 163 6.29 6.83 -29.27
C SER A 163 6.12 5.90 -28.06
N ASP A 164 4.94 5.29 -27.87
CA ASP A 164 4.63 4.52 -26.66
C ASP A 164 5.03 3.03 -26.77
N SER A 165 6.33 2.76 -26.72
CA SER A 165 6.89 1.39 -26.66
C SER A 165 6.32 0.57 -25.49
N ASP A 166 5.94 1.24 -24.41
CA ASP A 166 5.36 0.70 -23.18
C ASP A 166 3.97 0.06 -23.35
N CYS A 167 3.22 0.51 -24.35
CA CYS A 167 1.87 -0.01 -24.61
C CYS A 167 1.90 -1.46 -25.12
N TYR A 168 2.88 -1.77 -25.98
CA TYR A 168 3.07 -3.10 -26.55
C TYR A 168 3.36 -4.14 -25.47
N ASP A 169 4.26 -3.83 -24.55
CA ASP A 169 4.63 -4.71 -23.42
C ASP A 169 3.46 -4.94 -22.47
N THR A 170 2.68 -3.89 -22.20
CA THR A 170 1.52 -4.00 -21.30
C THR A 170 0.41 -4.86 -21.90
N ILE A 171 0.13 -4.70 -23.19
CA ILE A 171 -0.86 -5.53 -23.91
C ILE A 171 -0.36 -6.99 -23.99
N ALA A 172 0.92 -7.19 -24.29
CA ALA A 172 1.53 -8.52 -24.32
C ALA A 172 1.42 -9.22 -22.95
N ARG A 173 1.79 -8.54 -21.86
CA ARG A 173 1.64 -9.06 -20.48
C ARG A 173 0.19 -9.41 -20.16
N ALA A 174 -0.77 -8.56 -20.52
CA ALA A 174 -2.18 -8.82 -20.27
C ALA A 174 -2.69 -10.08 -20.99
N ILE A 175 -2.28 -10.29 -22.25
CA ILE A 175 -2.68 -11.47 -23.03
C ILE A 175 -2.05 -12.75 -22.47
N ILE A 176 -0.75 -12.72 -22.15
CA ILE A 176 -0.07 -13.88 -21.55
C ILE A 176 -0.66 -14.21 -20.18
N ALA A 177 -0.89 -13.19 -19.32
CA ALA A 177 -1.53 -13.37 -18.03
C ALA A 177 -2.96 -13.92 -18.18
N GLN A 178 -3.74 -13.45 -19.15
CA GLN A 178 -5.09 -13.95 -19.41
C GLN A 178 -5.08 -15.39 -19.89
N ALA A 179 -4.13 -15.77 -20.75
CA ALA A 179 -3.98 -17.15 -21.22
C ALA A 179 -3.61 -18.10 -20.08
N MET A 180 -2.73 -17.68 -19.19
CA MET A 180 -2.39 -18.41 -17.97
C MET A 180 -3.61 -18.54 -17.04
N PHE A 181 -4.34 -17.45 -16.82
CA PHE A 181 -5.55 -17.40 -15.99
C PHE A 181 -6.64 -18.34 -16.52
N ASP A 182 -6.93 -18.28 -17.82
CA ASP A 182 -7.93 -19.13 -18.47
C ASP A 182 -7.53 -20.60 -18.40
N CYS A 183 -6.24 -20.92 -18.60
CA CYS A 183 -5.73 -22.30 -18.48
C CYS A 183 -5.84 -22.84 -17.06
N GLN A 184 -5.50 -22.05 -16.03
CA GLN A 184 -5.64 -22.43 -14.62
C GLN A 184 -7.09 -22.76 -14.24
N HIS A 185 -8.05 -22.02 -14.79
CA HIS A 185 -9.47 -22.23 -14.51
C HIS A 185 -10.05 -23.46 -15.21
N HIS A 186 -9.51 -23.87 -16.36
CA HIS A 186 -10.02 -25.01 -17.14
C HIS A 186 -9.27 -26.33 -16.89
N ASN A 187 -8.03 -26.28 -16.39
CA ASN A 187 -7.20 -27.47 -16.21
C ASN A 187 -6.55 -27.46 -14.81
N HIS A 188 -7.05 -28.30 -13.91
CA HIS A 188 -6.62 -28.34 -12.49
C HIS A 188 -5.16 -28.81 -12.29
N ASP A 189 -4.52 -29.35 -13.33
CA ASP A 189 -3.14 -29.85 -13.29
C ASP A 189 -2.11 -28.84 -13.81
N PHE A 190 -2.52 -27.59 -14.09
CA PHE A 190 -1.66 -26.59 -14.69
C PHE A 190 -0.70 -25.96 -13.67
N ILE A 191 0.52 -26.47 -13.60
CA ILE A 191 1.63 -25.90 -12.82
C ILE A 191 2.69 -25.44 -13.80
N PHE A 192 2.86 -24.13 -13.98
CA PHE A 192 4.20 -23.56 -14.16
C PHE A 192 4.23 -22.05 -13.82
N PRO A 193 5.05 -21.65 -12.83
CA PRO A 193 5.78 -20.41 -12.91
C PRO A 193 7.18 -20.77 -13.43
N ASN A 194 7.38 -20.71 -14.75
CA ASN A 194 8.72 -20.51 -15.32
C ASN A 194 8.79 -19.03 -15.71
N PRO A 195 9.33 -18.16 -14.82
CA PRO A 195 9.40 -16.73 -15.08
C PRO A 195 10.12 -16.43 -16.40
N GLU A 196 11.21 -17.14 -16.69
CA GLU A 196 12.02 -16.91 -17.88
C GLU A 196 11.22 -17.20 -19.17
N LEU A 197 10.44 -18.29 -19.19
CA LEU A 197 9.60 -18.64 -20.34
C LEU A 197 8.44 -17.64 -20.53
N ARG A 198 7.86 -17.17 -19.43
CA ARG A 198 6.80 -16.16 -19.42
C ARG A 198 7.33 -14.83 -19.97
N ASP A 199 8.49 -14.40 -19.53
CA ASP A 199 9.07 -13.11 -19.93
C ASP A 199 9.51 -13.15 -21.40
N GLN A 200 10.06 -14.28 -21.86
CA GLN A 200 10.33 -14.51 -23.29
C GLN A 200 9.06 -14.48 -24.14
N LEU A 201 7.93 -15.00 -23.64
CA LEU A 201 6.66 -14.95 -24.36
C LEU A 201 6.11 -13.53 -24.48
N VAL A 202 6.25 -12.72 -23.43
CA VAL A 202 5.89 -11.30 -23.45
C VAL A 202 6.75 -10.56 -24.47
N GLU A 203 8.06 -10.74 -24.44
CA GLU A 203 8.99 -10.10 -25.38
C GLU A 203 8.67 -10.45 -26.84
N LEU A 204 8.51 -11.74 -27.16
CA LEU A 204 8.17 -12.18 -28.51
C LEU A 204 6.82 -11.63 -28.98
N LEU A 205 5.84 -11.55 -28.09
CA LEU A 205 4.53 -11.00 -28.41
C LEU A 205 4.60 -9.49 -28.64
N SER A 206 5.32 -8.74 -27.79
CA SER A 206 5.55 -7.30 -27.99
C SER A 206 6.21 -6.99 -29.33
N ASN A 207 7.25 -7.77 -29.69
CA ASN A 207 7.95 -7.62 -30.96
C ASN A 207 7.02 -7.93 -32.15
N ALA A 208 6.17 -8.97 -32.03
CA ALA A 208 5.18 -9.29 -33.05
C ALA A 208 4.10 -8.21 -33.25
N LEU A 209 3.85 -7.35 -32.24
CA LEU A 209 2.95 -6.21 -32.34
C LEU A 209 3.62 -4.96 -32.96
N GLY A 210 4.93 -5.02 -33.16
CA GLY A 210 5.72 -4.00 -33.84
C GLY A 210 6.50 -3.06 -32.94
N LYS A 211 6.88 -3.52 -31.74
CA LYS A 211 8.01 -2.94 -31.00
C LYS A 211 9.25 -3.05 -31.91
N GLU A 212 9.82 -1.92 -32.33
CA GLU A 212 11.01 -1.91 -33.19
C GLU A 212 12.17 -2.61 -32.47
N GLU A 213 12.90 -3.47 -33.19
CA GLU A 213 14.10 -4.12 -32.66
C GLU A 213 15.20 -3.06 -32.46
N ASP A 214 15.39 -2.60 -31.23
CA ASP A 214 16.65 -1.94 -30.81
C ASP A 214 17.77 -2.98 -30.84
N LEU A 215 18.27 -3.25 -32.04
CA LEU A 215 19.49 -4.03 -32.30
C LEU A 215 20.70 -3.24 -31.80
N GLY A 216 20.98 -3.35 -30.51
CA GLY A 216 22.34 -3.23 -29.99
C GLY A 216 22.51 -2.24 -28.84
N LEU A 217 23.07 -2.79 -27.76
CA LEU A 217 23.74 -2.13 -26.66
C LEU A 217 22.81 -1.48 -25.62
N GLY A 218 22.40 -2.33 -24.68
CA GLY A 218 22.71 -2.09 -23.28
C GLY A 218 22.28 -0.73 -22.78
N ASP A 219 20.98 -0.57 -22.64
CA ASP A 219 20.45 0.47 -21.79
C ASP A 219 19.10 -0.05 -21.30
N TRP A 220 19.00 -0.16 -19.98
CA TRP A 220 17.82 0.17 -19.17
C TRP A 220 16.40 -0.17 -19.66
N ILE A 221 15.75 -1.12 -18.98
CA ILE A 221 14.28 -1.18 -18.92
C ILE A 221 13.80 0.07 -18.12
N GLN A 222 13.79 1.26 -18.75
CA GLN A 222 13.16 2.45 -18.17
C GLN A 222 11.68 2.54 -18.57
N LYS A 223 10.89 1.79 -17.79
CA LYS A 223 9.56 2.12 -17.25
C LYS A 223 8.40 2.48 -18.22
N PRO A 224 7.31 1.73 -17.94
CA PRO A 224 6.10 2.29 -17.34
C PRO A 224 5.82 1.68 -15.96
N LEU A 225 6.85 1.33 -15.16
CA LEU A 225 6.64 1.07 -13.72
C LEU A 225 6.25 2.33 -12.92
N SER A 226 6.23 3.49 -13.56
CA SER A 226 5.61 4.71 -13.04
C SER A 226 4.10 4.55 -12.79
N LEU A 227 3.43 3.56 -13.40
CA LEU A 227 2.02 3.22 -13.12
C LEU A 227 1.83 2.47 -11.81
N LEU A 228 2.80 1.65 -11.42
CA LEU A 228 2.87 1.04 -10.09
C LEU A 228 3.27 2.06 -9.01
N ALA A 229 3.77 3.23 -9.42
CA ALA A 229 4.00 4.39 -8.55
C ALA A 229 2.72 5.22 -8.30
N GLY A 230 1.54 4.72 -8.68
CA GLY A 230 0.26 5.17 -8.13
C GLY A 230 0.15 4.81 -6.63
N PRO A 231 -0.33 5.71 -5.76
CA PRO A 231 -0.02 5.73 -4.31
C PRO A 231 -0.58 4.60 -3.42
N ALA A 232 -1.18 3.54 -3.97
CA ALA A 232 -2.03 2.64 -3.19
C ALA A 232 -1.48 1.20 -2.95
N THR A 233 -0.68 0.60 -3.83
CA THR A 233 -0.49 -0.88 -3.78
C THR A 233 0.97 -1.34 -3.60
N ALA A 234 1.95 -0.81 -4.34
CA ALA A 234 3.36 -1.17 -4.15
C ALA A 234 4.00 -0.47 -2.93
N TRP A 235 3.60 0.78 -2.66
CA TRP A 235 4.01 1.55 -1.49
C TRP A 235 3.56 0.90 -0.16
N VAL A 236 2.40 0.24 -0.17
CA VAL A 236 1.83 -0.45 1.01
C VAL A 236 2.53 -1.79 1.29
N ARG A 237 3.12 -2.41 0.27
CA ARG A 237 3.81 -3.70 0.39
C ARG A 237 5.31 -3.55 0.70
N ASN A 238 5.98 -2.64 0.01
CA ASN A 238 7.44 -2.44 0.11
C ASN A 238 7.84 -1.54 1.29
N LYS A 239 6.85 -0.98 1.99
CA LYS A 239 7.04 -0.39 3.31
C LYS A 239 6.46 -1.26 4.41
N ARG A 240 6.18 -2.56 4.26
CA ARG A 240 5.59 -3.37 5.36
C ARG A 240 6.38 -3.29 6.67
N GLY A 241 7.70 -3.20 6.64
CA GLY A 241 8.50 -2.91 7.84
C GLY A 241 8.15 -1.55 8.45
N ALA A 242 8.28 -0.47 7.67
CA ALA A 242 8.02 0.91 8.11
C ALA A 242 6.52 1.26 8.32
N ILE A 243 5.60 0.58 7.65
CA ILE A 243 4.12 0.70 7.72
C ILE A 243 3.60 -0.18 8.83
N THR A 244 4.12 -1.39 9.06
CA THR A 244 3.84 -2.10 10.31
C THR A 244 4.38 -1.23 11.44
N GLU A 245 5.61 -0.75 11.37
CA GLU A 245 6.18 0.10 12.41
C GLU A 245 5.44 1.45 12.61
N ALA A 246 4.78 1.99 11.58
CA ALA A 246 3.99 3.23 11.62
C ALA A 246 2.48 3.04 11.90
N ASN A 247 1.88 1.90 11.53
CA ASN A 247 0.43 1.62 11.64
C ASN A 247 0.09 0.48 12.61
N THR A 248 1.06 -0.31 13.07
CA THR A 248 0.86 -1.32 14.12
C THR A 248 0.70 -0.74 15.54
N PRO A 249 1.16 0.48 15.90
CA PRO A 249 0.97 1.00 17.26
C PRO A 249 -0.50 1.16 17.61
N THR A 250 -1.32 1.81 16.78
CA THR A 250 -2.70 2.16 17.17
C THR A 250 -3.59 0.92 17.39
N PRO A 251 -3.70 -0.05 16.44
CA PRO A 251 -4.45 -1.28 16.69
C PRO A 251 -3.77 -2.19 17.73
N GLY A 252 -2.43 -2.23 17.74
CA GLY A 252 -1.64 -3.02 18.69
C GLY A 252 -1.83 -2.56 20.13
N ASP A 253 -1.89 -1.25 20.36
CA ASP A 253 -2.11 -0.63 21.66
C ASP A 253 -3.55 -0.83 22.14
N ILE A 254 -4.52 -0.82 21.23
CA ILE A 254 -5.91 -1.17 21.56
C ILE A 254 -5.99 -2.63 22.04
N LEU A 255 -5.34 -3.56 21.34
CA LEU A 255 -5.30 -4.97 21.75
C LEU A 255 -4.48 -5.17 23.05
N LEU A 256 -3.36 -4.46 23.20
CA LEU A 256 -2.53 -4.49 24.39
C LEU A 256 -3.30 -3.91 25.59
N TYR A 257 -4.05 -2.82 25.41
CA TYR A 257 -4.87 -2.24 26.46
C TYR A 257 -6.00 -3.19 26.88
N GLN A 258 -6.72 -3.78 25.91
CA GLN A 258 -7.78 -4.75 26.22
C GLN A 258 -7.25 -5.98 26.97
N SER A 259 -6.06 -6.48 26.62
CA SER A 259 -5.49 -7.67 27.28
C SER A 259 -4.71 -7.37 28.56
N ARG A 260 -4.06 -6.20 28.66
CA ARG A 260 -3.04 -5.85 29.69
C ARG A 260 -3.04 -4.37 30.09
N GLY A 261 -4.17 -3.67 29.98
CA GLY A 261 -4.28 -2.21 30.22
C GLY A 261 -4.00 -1.73 31.64
N GLN A 262 -3.89 -2.63 32.63
CA GLN A 262 -3.62 -2.24 34.02
C GLN A 262 -2.27 -1.51 34.18
N GLN A 263 -1.24 -1.91 33.43
CA GLN A 263 0.07 -1.26 33.50
C GLN A 263 0.01 0.19 33.00
N ILE A 264 -0.75 0.43 31.92
CA ILE A 264 -1.00 1.78 31.37
C ILE A 264 -1.76 2.63 32.40
N ARG A 265 -2.83 2.11 33.00
CA ARG A 265 -3.59 2.82 34.04
C ARG A 265 -2.74 3.13 35.28
N ASN A 266 -1.88 2.21 35.70
CA ASN A 266 -0.95 2.45 36.82
C ASN A 266 0.05 3.56 36.51
N PHE A 267 0.55 3.64 35.27
CA PHE A 267 1.44 4.72 34.85
C PHE A 267 0.71 6.07 34.87
N ILE A 268 -0.48 6.15 34.27
CA ILE A 268 -1.31 7.37 34.28
C ILE A 268 -1.60 7.80 35.72
N GLN A 269 -1.96 6.85 36.59
CA GLN A 269 -2.20 7.12 38.00
C GLN A 269 -0.98 7.71 38.69
N LYS A 270 0.21 7.15 38.43
CA LYS A 270 1.47 7.66 38.98
C LYS A 270 1.71 9.10 38.53
N THR A 271 1.56 9.39 37.24
CA THR A 271 1.72 10.75 36.70
C THR A 271 0.74 11.74 37.34
N ILE A 272 -0.52 11.35 37.54
CA ILE A 272 -1.51 12.19 38.23
C ILE A 272 -1.11 12.43 39.68
N LYS A 273 -0.65 11.40 40.41
CA LYS A 273 -0.24 11.51 41.82
C LYS A 273 0.96 12.44 42.02
N GLU A 274 1.87 12.50 41.05
CA GLU A 274 3.06 13.35 41.07
C GLU A 274 2.77 14.80 40.65
N ALA A 275 1.62 15.06 40.01
CA ALA A 275 1.21 16.40 39.60
C ALA A 275 0.68 17.26 40.76
N GLU A 276 0.92 18.58 40.70
CA GLU A 276 0.42 19.53 41.70
C GLU A 276 -1.11 19.70 41.59
N PRO A 277 -1.88 19.49 42.67
CA PRO A 277 -3.33 19.72 42.67
C PRO A 277 -3.71 21.22 42.56
N PRO A 278 -4.87 21.56 41.96
CA PRO A 278 -5.84 20.65 41.33
C PRO A 278 -5.37 20.15 39.96
N VAL A 279 -5.75 18.91 39.62
CA VAL A 279 -5.39 18.25 38.37
C VAL A 279 -6.56 18.24 37.40
N VAL A 280 -6.33 18.73 36.18
CA VAL A 280 -7.21 18.54 35.03
C VAL A 280 -6.54 17.55 34.09
N ILE A 281 -7.30 16.60 33.55
CA ILE A 281 -6.79 15.63 32.58
C ILE A 281 -7.32 16.01 31.20
N LEU A 282 -6.42 16.16 30.23
CA LEU A 282 -6.77 16.23 28.82
C LEU A 282 -6.34 14.92 28.15
N ALA A 283 -7.33 14.09 27.82
CA ALA A 283 -7.12 12.75 27.32
C ALA A 283 -7.60 12.61 25.87
N HIS A 284 -6.72 12.12 24.99
CA HIS A 284 -7.02 11.94 23.57
C HIS A 284 -7.17 10.46 23.21
N SER A 285 -8.14 10.11 22.35
CA SER A 285 -8.33 8.75 21.81
C SER A 285 -8.44 7.68 22.91
N LEU A 286 -7.75 6.54 22.80
CA LEU A 286 -7.69 5.47 23.82
C LEU A 286 -7.20 5.96 25.20
N GLY A 287 -6.56 7.12 25.30
CA GLY A 287 -6.14 7.72 26.56
C GLY A 287 -7.35 8.20 27.34
N GLY A 288 -8.41 8.62 26.64
CA GLY A 288 -9.71 8.94 27.24
C GLY A 288 -10.35 7.71 27.88
N ILE A 289 -10.35 6.58 27.18
CA ILE A 289 -10.82 5.29 27.74
C ILE A 289 -9.98 4.93 28.96
N ALA A 290 -8.65 4.99 28.86
CA ALA A 290 -7.77 4.66 29.97
C ALA A 290 -7.97 5.53 31.21
N CYS A 291 -8.22 6.82 31.03
CA CYS A 291 -8.52 7.74 32.12
C CYS A 291 -9.91 7.52 32.71
N VAL A 292 -10.94 7.25 31.90
CA VAL A 292 -12.29 6.91 32.41
C VAL A 292 -12.23 5.63 33.23
N ASP A 293 -11.65 4.55 32.68
CA ASP A 293 -11.49 3.28 33.39
C ASP A 293 -10.74 3.46 34.71
N LEU A 294 -9.65 4.25 34.72
CA LEU A 294 -8.90 4.54 35.93
C LEU A 294 -9.76 5.28 36.97
N LEU A 295 -10.45 6.35 36.60
CA LEU A 295 -11.19 7.18 37.55
C LEU A 295 -12.44 6.48 38.08
N VAL A 296 -13.09 5.63 37.27
CA VAL A 296 -14.23 4.82 37.70
C VAL A 296 -13.78 3.73 38.67
N THR A 297 -12.65 3.08 38.41
CA THR A 297 -12.15 1.98 39.27
C THR A 297 -11.38 2.46 40.50
N GLN A 298 -10.71 3.61 40.40
CA GLN A 298 -9.89 4.20 41.46
C GLN A 298 -10.08 5.72 41.48
N PRO A 299 -11.11 6.22 42.19
CA PRO A 299 -11.37 7.65 42.30
C PRO A 299 -10.16 8.42 42.84
N MET A 300 -9.82 9.53 42.17
CA MET A 300 -8.67 10.37 42.52
C MET A 300 -9.15 11.77 42.89
N ALA A 301 -9.19 12.09 44.20
CA ALA A 301 -9.78 13.34 44.71
C ALA A 301 -9.12 14.63 44.19
N GLN A 302 -7.87 14.57 43.75
CA GLN A 302 -7.16 15.71 43.15
C GLN A 302 -7.56 16.01 41.71
N VAL A 303 -8.23 15.08 41.02
CA VAL A 303 -8.69 15.26 39.64
C VAL A 303 -10.04 15.98 39.67
N THR A 304 -10.06 17.22 39.20
CA THR A 304 -11.25 18.08 39.22
C THR A 304 -12.03 18.06 37.91
N LEU A 305 -11.37 17.69 36.80
CA LEU A 305 -11.97 17.64 35.47
C LEU A 305 -11.24 16.63 34.57
N LEU A 306 -12.00 15.81 33.86
CA LEU A 306 -11.53 14.99 32.73
C LEU A 306 -12.12 15.53 31.43
N ILE A 307 -11.25 15.91 30.50
CA ILE A 307 -11.60 16.34 29.14
C ILE A 307 -11.18 15.23 28.19
N THR A 308 -12.13 14.65 27.45
CA THR A 308 -11.84 13.64 26.43
C THR A 308 -11.99 14.21 25.03
N VAL A 309 -11.00 13.98 24.15
CA VAL A 309 -11.02 14.41 22.74
C VAL A 309 -10.84 13.19 21.84
N GLY A 310 -11.73 13.01 20.86
CA GLY A 310 -11.65 11.88 19.93
C GLY A 310 -11.69 10.49 20.61
N SER A 311 -12.25 10.41 21.82
CA SER A 311 -12.36 9.18 22.62
C SER A 311 -13.74 8.56 22.45
N GLN A 312 -13.79 7.22 22.36
CA GLN A 312 -15.06 6.47 22.34
C GLN A 312 -15.59 6.15 23.75
N ALA A 313 -14.92 6.61 24.82
CA ALA A 313 -15.31 6.29 26.19
C ALA A 313 -16.79 6.57 26.53
N PRO A 314 -17.43 7.68 26.08
CA PRO A 314 -18.85 7.90 26.32
C PRO A 314 -19.75 6.84 25.69
N PHE A 315 -19.48 6.47 24.43
CA PHE A 315 -20.22 5.43 23.72
C PHE A 315 -20.02 4.06 24.37
N LEU A 316 -18.78 3.73 24.75
CA LEU A 316 -18.46 2.47 25.44
C LEU A 316 -19.07 2.35 26.84
N TYR A 317 -19.37 3.48 27.49
CA TYR A 317 -20.08 3.51 28.77
C TYR A 317 -21.60 3.36 28.60
N GLU A 318 -22.12 3.72 27.43
CA GLU A 318 -23.55 3.61 27.10
C GLU A 318 -23.98 2.17 26.77
N ILE A 319 -23.10 1.39 26.13
CA ILE A 319 -23.33 -0.01 25.73
C ILE A 319 -23.01 -1.00 26.86
#